data_AF-A0A6J7A8L8-F1
#
_entry.id   AF-A0A6J7A8L8-F1
#
_cell.length_a   1.000
_cell.length_b   1.000
_cell.length_c   1.000
_cell.angle_alpha   90.00
_cell.angle_beta   90.00
_cell.angle_gamma   90.00
#
_symmetry.space_group_name_H-M   'P 1'
#
loop_
_entity.id
_entity.type
_entity.pdbx_description
1 polymer ?
#
loop_
_entity_poly.entity_id
_entity_poly.type
_entity_poly.pdbx_seq_one_letter_code
_entity_poly.pdbx_strand_id
1 'polypeptide(L)'
;MTSPSSGPRSARQRRIQGWFSQVASEELVRAAGVVLLRGAPDHREVLIVHRPRRQDWSLPKGKVDPGEHVLAAAVRECMEESSYLPRLGAPLPTLTYNALGRPKQVQYWVASARSNEPFVPNDEVDEIQWLPVAQARNRLTYEHDADTVEAAAALQPTVPLVFLRHAQAVKRADFKGAHDASRPLTSKGKSQAKTLAPVLNAFGIESVHSSDATRCLETVKALAKLLGTDIQQELDLSEEGFEQDERKVRKRMKQLSLHSQPTVICSHRPVLPALMDALTGALDVDVDPAVWDTKLSPGSFIVAHRVFHEDERPRVIAVERHDAAES
;
A
#
# COMPACT_ATOMS: atom_id res chain seq x y z
N MET A 1 -6.80 75.68 -3.17
CA MET A 1 -7.51 74.44 -2.81
C MET A 1 -6.53 73.30 -2.98
N THR A 2 -6.05 72.81 -1.85
CA THR A 2 -4.78 72.08 -1.69
C THR A 2 -5.01 70.58 -1.59
N SER A 3 -4.20 69.82 -2.33
CA SER A 3 -4.07 68.36 -2.27
C SER A 3 -3.67 67.87 -0.87
N PRO A 4 -4.16 66.71 -0.39
CA PRO A 4 -3.65 66.11 0.84
C PRO A 4 -2.43 65.23 0.54
N SER A 5 -1.40 65.46 1.36
CA SER A 5 -0.10 64.80 1.35
C SER A 5 -0.15 63.38 1.95
N SER A 6 0.68 62.52 1.41
CA SER A 6 1.02 61.19 1.92
C SER A 6 1.87 61.29 3.18
N GLY A 7 1.26 61.00 4.33
CA GLY A 7 1.97 60.89 5.61
C GLY A 7 2.73 59.56 5.77
N PRO A 8 3.85 59.53 6.51
CA PRO A 8 4.69 58.35 6.64
C PRO A 8 4.03 57.28 7.52
N ARG A 9 3.96 56.04 7.03
CA ARG A 9 3.43 54.89 7.77
C ARG A 9 4.25 54.64 9.03
N SER A 10 3.60 54.76 10.19
CA SER A 10 4.20 54.61 11.51
C SER A 10 4.89 53.25 11.72
N ALA A 11 6.01 53.23 12.44
CA ALA A 11 6.75 52.02 12.84
C ALA A 11 5.92 51.01 13.67
N ARG A 12 4.70 51.38 14.07
CA ARG A 12 3.77 50.53 14.84
C ARG A 12 3.00 49.54 13.95
N GLN A 13 2.82 49.82 12.66
CA GLN A 13 2.20 48.90 11.69
C GLN A 13 3.16 47.84 11.15
N ARG A 14 4.48 48.06 11.20
CA ARG A 14 5.50 47.06 10.83
C ARG A 14 5.69 45.97 11.90
N ARG A 15 5.30 46.22 13.14
CA ARG A 15 5.40 45.27 14.26
C ARG A 15 4.26 44.24 14.31
N ILE A 16 3.14 44.50 13.64
CA ILE A 16 2.01 43.56 13.55
C ILE A 16 2.16 42.65 12.31
N GLN A 17 2.80 43.12 11.23
CA GLN A 17 3.15 42.29 10.07
C GLN A 17 4.33 41.33 10.32
N GLY A 18 5.19 41.61 11.32
CA GLY A 18 6.28 40.72 11.72
C GLY A 18 5.91 39.60 12.69
N TRP A 19 4.71 39.65 13.30
CA TRP A 19 4.26 38.61 14.24
C TRP A 19 3.47 37.47 13.55
N PHE A 20 2.99 37.71 12.33
CA PHE A 20 2.38 36.69 11.47
C PHE A 20 3.39 35.99 10.53
N SER A 21 4.69 36.11 10.79
CA SER A 21 5.75 35.50 9.96
C SER A 21 6.39 34.24 10.55
N GLN A 22 5.73 33.60 11.53
CA GLN A 22 6.25 32.37 12.14
C GLN A 22 5.16 31.39 12.59
N VAL A 23 4.11 31.24 11.78
CA VAL A 23 3.44 29.94 11.71
C VAL A 23 4.10 29.23 10.54
N ALA A 24 5.22 28.55 10.81
CA ALA A 24 5.69 27.52 9.88
C ALA A 24 4.49 26.61 9.65
N SER A 25 4.06 26.44 8.41
CA SER A 25 3.04 25.45 8.09
C SER A 25 3.52 24.11 8.65
N GLU A 26 2.79 23.58 9.64
CA GLU A 26 3.01 22.27 10.27
C GLU A 26 2.64 21.16 9.26
N GLU A 27 3.29 21.18 8.10
CA GLU A 27 3.01 20.22 7.03
C GLU A 27 3.47 18.84 7.48
N LEU A 28 2.51 17.92 7.54
CA LEU A 28 2.72 16.53 7.93
C LEU A 28 3.72 15.86 6.99
N VAL A 29 4.84 15.40 7.53
CA VAL A 29 5.81 14.60 6.78
C VAL A 29 5.32 13.15 6.74
N ARG A 30 4.89 12.69 5.56
CA ARG A 30 4.52 11.28 5.34
C ARG A 30 5.76 10.45 5.01
N ALA A 31 5.85 9.28 5.61
CA ALA A 31 6.95 8.35 5.44
C ALA A 31 6.42 6.91 5.42
N ALA A 32 7.23 6.02 4.84
CA ALA A 32 6.91 4.61 4.69
C ALA A 32 8.16 3.77 4.95
N GLY A 33 7.99 2.57 5.48
CA GLY A 33 9.09 1.64 5.74
C GLY A 33 8.63 0.21 5.89
N VAL A 34 9.58 -0.66 6.22
CA VAL A 34 9.31 -2.07 6.45
C VAL A 34 9.97 -2.58 7.73
N VAL A 35 9.34 -3.58 8.34
CA VAL A 35 10.02 -4.48 9.28
C VAL A 35 10.36 -5.76 8.53
N LEU A 36 11.60 -5.85 8.05
CA LEU A 36 12.05 -6.99 7.27
C LEU A 36 12.44 -8.13 8.22
N LEU A 37 11.70 -9.24 8.15
CA LEU A 37 11.88 -10.42 8.99
C LEU A 37 12.39 -11.61 8.17
N ARG A 38 13.20 -12.45 8.80
CA ARG A 38 13.61 -13.76 8.28
C ARG A 38 13.64 -14.80 9.39
N GLY A 39 13.69 -16.07 9.00
CA GLY A 39 13.70 -17.20 9.93
C GLY A 39 12.30 -17.66 10.35
N ALA A 40 12.27 -18.74 11.13
CA ALA A 40 11.04 -19.32 11.66
C ALA A 40 10.40 -18.40 12.72
N PRO A 41 9.08 -18.48 12.97
CA PRO A 41 8.38 -17.60 13.91
C PRO A 41 8.97 -17.52 15.33
N ASP A 42 9.54 -18.61 15.83
CA ASP A 42 10.21 -18.75 17.13
C ASP A 42 11.65 -18.22 17.16
N HIS A 43 12.28 -18.06 15.99
CA HIS A 43 13.66 -17.64 15.82
C HIS A 43 13.81 -16.48 14.83
N ARG A 44 12.83 -15.56 14.81
CA ARG A 44 12.84 -14.44 13.89
C ARG A 44 14.01 -13.50 14.13
N GLU A 45 14.66 -13.15 13.03
CA GLU A 45 15.60 -12.04 12.96
C GLU A 45 14.97 -10.88 12.20
N VAL A 46 15.33 -9.67 12.62
CA VAL A 46 14.93 -8.41 11.97
C VAL A 46 16.13 -7.69 11.42
N LEU A 47 15.98 -7.06 10.25
CA LEU A 47 16.97 -6.15 9.69
C LEU A 47 16.82 -4.75 10.29
N ILE A 48 17.92 -4.20 10.78
CA ILE A 48 18.05 -2.81 11.20
C ILE A 48 19.21 -2.14 10.45
N VAL A 49 19.13 -0.82 10.31
CA VAL A 49 20.12 -0.01 9.59
C VAL A 49 20.77 1.02 10.51
N HIS A 50 22.06 1.28 10.32
CA HIS A 50 22.79 2.35 10.99
C HIS A 50 22.94 3.56 10.08
N ARG A 51 22.69 4.76 10.62
CA ARG A 51 22.84 6.01 9.85
C ARG A 51 23.93 6.89 10.45
N PRO A 52 25.10 7.03 9.84
CA PRO A 52 26.25 7.70 10.45
C PRO A 52 26.02 9.19 10.67
N ARG A 53 25.20 9.85 9.84
CA ARG A 53 24.86 11.27 10.03
C ARG A 53 23.98 11.51 11.27
N ARG A 54 23.22 10.50 11.69
CA ARG A 54 22.33 10.55 12.86
C ARG A 54 22.93 9.87 14.08
N GLN A 55 23.90 8.98 13.88
CA GLN A 55 24.48 8.10 14.90
C GLN A 55 23.38 7.28 15.59
N ASP A 56 22.46 6.72 14.79
CA ASP A 56 21.33 5.94 15.25
C ASP A 56 21.19 4.60 14.52
N TRP A 57 20.52 3.67 15.19
CA TRP A 57 20.03 2.41 14.65
C TRP A 57 18.52 2.47 14.56
N SER A 58 17.97 2.25 13.37
CA SER A 58 16.53 2.31 13.14
C SER A 58 16.05 1.26 12.14
N LEU A 59 14.73 1.19 11.96
CA LEU A 59 14.12 0.45 10.85
C LEU A 59 14.32 1.20 9.52
N PRO A 60 14.40 0.48 8.38
CA PRO A 60 14.50 1.09 7.07
C PRO A 60 13.20 1.81 6.70
N LYS A 61 13.30 3.11 6.42
CA LYS A 61 12.17 4.00 6.13
C LYS A 61 12.64 5.38 5.68
N GLY A 62 11.88 5.96 4.75
CA GLY A 62 12.04 7.36 4.38
C GLY A 62 10.76 8.00 3.90
N LYS A 63 10.90 9.15 3.24
CA LYS A 63 9.76 10.02 2.93
C LYS A 63 9.04 9.51 1.70
N VAL A 64 7.73 9.69 1.68
CA VAL A 64 6.94 9.48 0.47
C VAL A 64 7.16 10.68 -0.45
N ASP A 65 7.64 10.42 -1.66
CA ASP A 65 7.87 11.48 -2.65
C ASP A 65 6.55 12.03 -3.21
N PRO A 66 6.53 13.26 -3.76
CA PRO A 66 5.34 13.82 -4.40
C PRO A 66 4.79 12.90 -5.51
N GLY A 67 3.53 12.50 -5.38
CA GLY A 67 2.86 11.58 -6.33
C GLY A 67 3.24 10.11 -6.17
N GLU A 68 4.14 9.77 -5.23
CA GLU A 68 4.52 8.40 -4.94
C GLU A 68 3.46 7.69 -4.10
N HIS A 69 3.20 6.42 -4.42
CA HIS A 69 2.34 5.59 -3.61
C HIS A 69 3.07 5.12 -2.34
N VAL A 70 2.40 5.12 -1.18
CA VAL A 70 3.05 4.80 0.11
C VAL A 70 3.73 3.42 0.12
N LEU A 71 3.11 2.40 -0.48
CA LEU A 71 3.71 1.08 -0.65
C LEU A 71 4.96 1.10 -1.55
N ALA A 72 4.97 1.93 -2.60
CA ALA A 72 6.14 2.07 -3.46
C ALA A 72 7.30 2.72 -2.70
N ALA A 73 6.99 3.74 -1.89
CA ALA A 73 7.97 4.36 -0.99
C ALA A 73 8.55 3.33 0.00
N ALA A 74 7.72 2.50 0.64
CA ALA A 74 8.22 1.45 1.55
C ALA A 74 9.20 0.48 0.87
N VAL A 75 8.91 0.08 -0.38
CA VAL A 75 9.79 -0.80 -1.17
C VAL A 75 11.08 -0.08 -1.55
N ARG A 76 10.98 1.14 -2.10
CA ARG A 76 12.13 1.94 -2.53
C ARG A 76 13.08 2.19 -1.36
N GLU A 77 12.56 2.70 -0.24
CA GLU A 77 13.34 3.01 0.95
C GLU A 77 14.02 1.77 1.54
N CYS A 78 13.33 0.62 1.56
CA CYS A 78 13.95 -0.64 1.95
C CYS A 78 15.12 -1.01 1.03
N MET A 79 14.96 -0.87 -0.29
CA MET A 79 16.02 -1.16 -1.24
C MET A 79 17.19 -0.19 -1.13
N GLU A 80 16.92 1.10 -0.97
CA GLU A 80 17.94 2.15 -0.85
C GLU A 80 18.76 2.01 0.44
N GLU A 81 18.10 1.73 1.57
CA GLU A 81 18.76 1.65 2.88
C GLU A 81 19.35 0.26 3.20
N SER A 82 18.89 -0.81 2.54
CA SER A 82 19.31 -2.18 2.90
C SER A 82 19.73 -3.07 1.73
N SER A 83 19.54 -2.64 0.48
CA SER A 83 19.71 -3.46 -0.75
C SER A 83 18.76 -4.67 -0.88
N TYR A 84 17.88 -4.91 0.11
CA TYR A 84 16.89 -5.98 0.04
C TYR A 84 15.63 -5.54 -0.71
N LEU A 85 15.13 -6.40 -1.60
CA LEU A 85 13.81 -6.25 -2.20
C LEU A 85 12.78 -6.90 -1.26
N PRO A 86 11.87 -6.13 -0.62
CA PRO A 86 10.88 -6.70 0.26
C PRO A 86 9.70 -7.33 -0.51
N ARG A 87 9.09 -8.35 0.09
CA ARG A 87 7.71 -8.78 -0.16
C ARG A 87 6.88 -8.32 1.03
N LEU A 88 5.98 -7.37 0.80
CA LEU A 88 5.12 -6.81 1.84
C LEU A 88 4.05 -7.83 2.27
N GLY A 89 3.86 -7.91 3.58
CA GLY A 89 2.80 -8.62 4.28
C GLY A 89 1.85 -7.63 4.94
N ALA A 90 1.35 -7.98 6.13
CA ALA A 90 0.34 -7.18 6.83
C ALA A 90 0.86 -5.78 7.22
N PRO A 91 -0.01 -4.74 7.18
CA PRO A 91 0.31 -3.41 7.68
C PRO A 91 0.48 -3.44 9.21
N LEU A 92 1.31 -2.53 9.71
CA LEU A 92 1.51 -2.27 11.15
C LEU A 92 0.82 -0.97 11.55
N PRO A 93 0.56 -0.76 12.87
CA PRO A 93 0.01 0.49 13.36
C PRO A 93 0.80 1.71 12.87
N THR A 94 0.07 2.75 12.45
CA THR A 94 0.70 4.00 11.97
C THR A 94 1.34 4.75 13.14
N LEU A 95 2.64 5.03 13.03
CA LEU A 95 3.39 5.76 14.03
C LEU A 95 3.35 7.26 13.73
N THR A 96 3.00 8.09 14.72
CA THR A 96 3.02 9.55 14.60
C THR A 96 3.86 10.16 15.71
N TYR A 97 4.86 10.96 15.35
CA TYR A 97 5.76 11.64 16.29
C TYR A 97 6.30 12.93 15.70
N ASN A 98 6.85 13.81 16.56
CA ASN A 98 7.49 15.04 16.10
C ASN A 98 8.96 14.79 15.78
N ALA A 99 9.37 15.15 14.56
CA ALA A 99 10.76 15.06 14.10
C ALA A 99 11.23 16.42 13.59
N LEU A 100 12.29 16.98 14.18
CA LEU A 100 12.84 18.28 13.82
C LEU A 100 11.77 19.40 13.79
N GLY A 101 10.87 19.40 14.78
CA GLY A 101 9.81 20.40 14.91
C GLY A 101 8.64 20.24 13.93
N ARG A 102 8.54 19.11 13.20
CA ARG A 102 7.40 18.83 12.31
C ARG A 102 6.71 17.51 12.69
N PRO A 103 5.38 17.42 12.58
CA PRO A 103 4.68 16.17 12.71
C PRO A 103 5.12 15.22 11.59
N LYS A 104 5.51 14.00 11.96
CA LYS A 104 5.90 12.93 11.05
C LYS A 104 4.99 11.73 11.28
N GLN A 105 4.44 11.20 10.20
CA GLN A 105 3.64 9.99 10.20
C GLN A 105 4.35 8.92 9.37
N VAL A 106 4.58 7.75 9.96
CA VAL A 106 5.23 6.62 9.31
C VAL A 106 4.27 5.44 9.26
N GLN A 107 4.10 4.88 8.06
CA GLN A 107 3.41 3.61 7.87
C GLN A 107 4.44 2.51 7.66
N TYR A 108 4.30 1.40 8.38
CA TYR A 108 5.17 0.25 8.25
C TYR A 108 4.38 -0.97 7.80
N TRP A 109 5.06 -1.87 7.09
CA TRP A 109 4.56 -3.20 6.75
C TRP A 109 5.51 -4.25 7.29
N VAL A 110 4.98 -5.37 7.76
CA VAL A 110 5.78 -6.59 7.92
C VAL A 110 6.25 -7.01 6.54
N ALA A 111 7.51 -7.39 6.38
CA ALA A 111 8.03 -7.83 5.10
C ALA A 111 8.95 -9.04 5.23
N SER A 112 9.11 -9.78 4.13
CA SER A 112 10.13 -10.80 3.96
C SER A 112 11.08 -10.42 2.83
N ALA A 113 12.33 -10.85 2.89
CA ALA A 113 13.30 -10.60 1.83
C ALA A 113 13.03 -11.49 0.60
N ARG A 114 12.85 -10.90 -0.59
CA ARG A 114 12.79 -11.62 -1.88
C ARG A 114 14.16 -11.83 -2.50
N SER A 115 15.09 -10.92 -2.22
CA SER A 115 16.47 -10.99 -2.68
C SER A 115 17.40 -11.31 -1.53
N ASN A 116 18.57 -11.84 -1.86
CA ASN A 116 19.69 -12.05 -0.96
C ASN A 116 20.94 -11.32 -1.47
N GLU A 117 20.73 -10.23 -2.22
CA GLU A 117 21.82 -9.41 -2.73
C GLU A 117 22.66 -8.85 -1.56
N PRO A 118 23.99 -8.74 -1.73
CA PRO A 118 24.83 -8.18 -0.71
C PRO A 118 24.48 -6.71 -0.48
N PHE A 119 24.48 -6.30 0.78
CA PHE A 119 24.32 -4.90 1.14
C PHE A 119 25.46 -4.04 0.59
N VAL A 120 25.09 -2.89 0.02
CA VAL A 120 26.03 -1.88 -0.45
C VAL A 120 25.86 -0.61 0.39
N PRO A 121 26.86 -0.28 1.26
CA PRO A 121 26.88 0.98 2.00
C PRO A 121 26.75 2.20 1.09
N ASN A 122 26.08 3.24 1.59
CA ASN A 122 25.91 4.52 0.92
C ASN A 122 26.01 5.70 1.91
N ASP A 123 25.76 6.91 1.42
CA ASP A 123 25.87 8.15 2.21
C ASP A 123 24.86 8.26 3.36
N GLU A 124 23.78 7.48 3.32
CA GLU A 124 22.70 7.45 4.32
C GLU A 124 22.85 6.29 5.30
N VAL A 125 23.16 5.09 4.82
CA VAL A 125 23.36 3.88 5.62
C VAL A 125 24.72 3.27 5.34
N ASP A 126 25.53 3.13 6.38
CA ASP A 126 26.87 2.52 6.30
C ASP A 126 26.92 1.08 6.80
N GLU A 127 25.95 0.66 7.62
CA GLU A 127 25.90 -0.68 8.21
C GLU A 127 24.45 -1.21 8.29
N ILE A 128 24.29 -2.51 8.07
CA ILE A 128 23.06 -3.24 8.39
C ILE A 128 23.36 -4.37 9.37
N GLN A 129 22.36 -4.73 10.20
CA GLN A 129 22.44 -5.90 11.05
C GLN A 129 21.14 -6.70 10.99
N TRP A 130 21.28 -8.01 10.85
CA TRP A 130 20.23 -8.95 11.16
C TRP A 130 20.40 -9.39 12.60
N LEU A 131 19.40 -9.15 13.44
CA LEU A 131 19.45 -9.50 14.86
C LEU A 131 18.21 -10.30 15.26
N PRO A 132 18.33 -11.26 16.19
CA PRO A 132 17.17 -11.81 16.86
C PRO A 132 16.29 -10.68 17.42
N VAL A 133 14.96 -10.81 17.29
CA VAL A 133 14.00 -9.77 17.73
C VAL A 133 14.28 -9.28 19.16
N ALA A 134 14.59 -10.21 20.08
CA ALA A 134 14.92 -9.88 21.47
C ALA A 134 16.18 -9.02 21.63
N GLN A 135 17.16 -9.15 20.73
CA GLN A 135 18.39 -8.36 20.74
C GLN A 135 18.18 -6.99 20.07
N ALA A 136 17.30 -6.91 19.07
CA ALA A 136 17.01 -5.68 18.35
C ALA A 136 16.49 -4.56 19.26
N ARG A 137 15.67 -4.88 20.28
CA ARG A 137 15.19 -3.91 21.29
C ARG A 137 16.34 -3.15 21.97
N ASN A 138 17.46 -3.82 22.25
CA ASN A 138 18.61 -3.20 22.91
C ASN A 138 19.52 -2.44 21.93
N ARG A 139 19.40 -2.70 20.62
CA ARG A 139 20.23 -2.08 19.59
C ARG A 139 19.57 -0.86 18.97
N LEU A 140 18.25 -0.89 18.79
CA LEU A 140 17.47 0.22 18.24
C LEU A 140 17.58 1.45 19.12
N THR A 141 17.83 2.61 18.50
CA THR A 141 17.97 3.88 19.21
C THR A 141 16.63 4.42 19.71
N TYR A 142 15.53 4.05 19.04
CA TYR A 142 14.20 4.56 19.34
C TYR A 142 13.29 3.46 19.87
N GLU A 143 12.67 3.71 21.03
CA GLU A 143 11.73 2.77 21.67
C GLU A 143 10.56 2.42 20.76
N HIS A 144 10.01 3.39 20.02
CA HIS A 144 8.91 3.16 19.08
C HIS A 144 9.29 2.23 17.91
N ASP A 145 10.55 2.21 17.48
CA ASP A 145 11.00 1.25 16.47
C ASP A 145 11.05 -0.17 17.08
N ALA A 146 11.46 -0.31 18.35
CA ALA A 146 11.44 -1.60 19.04
C ALA A 146 10.01 -2.14 19.23
N ASP A 147 9.07 -1.28 19.63
CA ASP A 147 7.65 -1.65 19.73
C ASP A 147 7.09 -2.08 18.35
N THR A 148 7.51 -1.40 17.28
CA THR A 148 7.13 -1.74 15.90
C THR A 148 7.68 -3.11 15.50
N VAL A 149 8.92 -3.44 15.88
CA VAL A 149 9.52 -4.77 15.67
C VAL A 149 8.77 -5.85 16.42
N GLU A 150 8.41 -5.63 17.68
CA GLU A 150 7.67 -6.59 18.49
C GLU A 150 6.28 -6.87 17.93
N ALA A 151 5.57 -5.81 17.53
CA ALA A 151 4.28 -5.94 16.85
C ALA A 151 4.40 -6.76 15.55
N ALA A 152 5.44 -6.52 14.75
CA ALA A 152 5.71 -7.28 13.53
C ALA A 152 6.06 -8.76 13.80
N ALA A 153 6.87 -9.02 14.82
CA ALA A 153 7.30 -10.36 15.18
C ALA A 153 6.12 -11.24 15.66
N ALA A 154 5.11 -10.64 16.29
CA ALA A 154 3.90 -11.32 16.74
C ALA A 154 2.96 -11.73 15.60
N LEU A 155 3.07 -11.11 14.41
CA LEU A 155 2.21 -11.41 13.27
C LEU A 155 2.69 -12.65 12.51
N GLN A 156 1.77 -13.51 12.09
CA GLN A 156 2.08 -14.61 11.19
C GLN A 156 2.36 -14.10 9.77
N PRO A 157 3.16 -14.82 8.95
CA PRO A 157 3.30 -14.52 7.54
C PRO A 157 1.94 -14.62 6.83
N THR A 158 1.65 -13.66 5.96
CA THR A 158 0.34 -13.58 5.28
C THR A 158 0.45 -13.73 3.77
N VAL A 159 -0.62 -14.23 3.17
CA VAL A 159 -0.82 -14.33 1.72
C VAL A 159 -1.84 -13.26 1.30
N PRO A 160 -1.44 -12.26 0.52
CA PRO A 160 -2.32 -11.16 0.14
C PRO A 160 -3.35 -11.60 -0.91
N LEU A 161 -4.56 -11.10 -0.77
CA LEU A 161 -5.63 -11.16 -1.78
C LEU A 161 -6.13 -9.74 -2.04
N VAL A 162 -5.84 -9.24 -3.23
CA VAL A 162 -6.09 -7.85 -3.60
C VAL A 162 -7.38 -7.75 -4.42
N PHE A 163 -8.28 -6.88 -3.98
CA PHE A 163 -9.50 -6.51 -4.69
C PHE A 163 -9.30 -5.15 -5.33
N LEU A 164 -9.01 -5.16 -6.63
CA LEU A 164 -8.72 -3.97 -7.42
C LEU A 164 -9.97 -3.52 -8.17
N ARG A 165 -10.34 -2.24 -8.01
CA ARG A 165 -11.24 -1.62 -8.97
C ARG A 165 -10.45 -1.21 -10.21
N HIS A 166 -10.97 -1.49 -11.40
CA HIS A 166 -10.37 -1.03 -12.66
C HIS A 166 -10.01 0.47 -12.61
N ALA A 167 -8.94 0.85 -13.33
CA ALA A 167 -8.49 2.22 -13.47
C ALA A 167 -9.50 3.09 -14.24
N GLN A 168 -9.25 4.40 -14.37
CA GLN A 168 -10.20 5.30 -14.99
C GLN A 168 -10.55 4.89 -16.44
N ALA A 169 -11.83 4.59 -16.68
CA ALA A 169 -12.37 4.26 -17.99
C ALA A 169 -13.08 5.45 -18.65
N VAL A 170 -13.23 5.41 -19.97
CA VAL A 170 -14.09 6.35 -20.71
C VAL A 170 -15.46 6.38 -20.06
N LYS A 171 -16.14 7.53 -19.95
CA LYS A 171 -17.48 7.58 -19.34
C LYS A 171 -18.48 6.82 -20.21
N ARG A 172 -19.49 6.19 -19.59
CA ARG A 172 -20.55 5.47 -20.32
C ARG A 172 -21.23 6.33 -21.38
N ALA A 173 -21.57 7.58 -21.03
CA ALA A 173 -22.23 8.53 -21.93
C ALA A 173 -21.39 8.92 -23.15
N ASP A 174 -20.06 8.83 -23.06
CA ASP A 174 -19.14 9.22 -24.14
C ASP A 174 -18.71 8.03 -24.99
N PHE A 175 -19.10 6.80 -24.61
CA PHE A 175 -18.67 5.58 -25.26
C PHE A 175 -19.62 5.19 -26.40
N LYS A 176 -19.06 5.01 -27.60
CA LYS A 176 -19.81 4.73 -28.84
C LYS A 176 -19.82 3.26 -29.26
N GLY A 177 -19.18 2.37 -28.50
CA GLY A 177 -19.16 0.94 -28.81
C GLY A 177 -20.49 0.25 -28.49
N ALA A 178 -20.75 -0.88 -29.14
CA ALA A 178 -22.02 -1.61 -29.00
C ALA A 178 -22.24 -2.24 -27.62
N HIS A 179 -21.16 -2.62 -26.92
CA HIS A 179 -21.21 -3.32 -25.63
C HIS A 179 -20.35 -2.61 -24.58
N ASP A 180 -20.89 -2.32 -23.39
CA ASP A 180 -20.15 -1.63 -22.30
C ASP A 180 -18.90 -2.40 -21.87
N ALA A 181 -18.90 -3.73 -22.00
CA ALA A 181 -17.74 -4.58 -21.74
C ALA A 181 -16.51 -4.16 -22.57
N SER A 182 -16.72 -3.64 -23.79
CA SER A 182 -15.63 -3.21 -24.69
C SER A 182 -15.07 -1.81 -24.37
N ARG A 183 -15.61 -1.11 -23.36
CA ARG A 183 -15.21 0.25 -23.00
C ARG A 183 -13.77 0.30 -22.45
N PRO A 184 -12.86 1.07 -23.06
CA PRO A 184 -11.44 1.09 -22.69
C PRO A 184 -11.12 2.05 -21.54
N LEU A 185 -9.88 1.97 -21.05
CA LEU A 185 -9.28 2.98 -20.19
C LEU A 185 -9.08 4.32 -20.91
N THR A 186 -9.16 5.42 -20.16
CA THR A 186 -8.71 6.73 -20.65
C THR A 186 -7.18 6.79 -20.70
N SER A 187 -6.60 7.86 -21.26
CA SER A 187 -5.15 8.09 -21.18
C SER A 187 -4.66 8.13 -19.72
N LYS A 188 -5.39 8.84 -18.85
CA LYS A 188 -5.12 8.87 -17.41
C LYS A 188 -5.23 7.47 -16.78
N GLY A 189 -6.27 6.70 -17.12
CA GLY A 189 -6.43 5.32 -16.65
C GLY A 189 -5.29 4.40 -17.06
N LYS A 190 -4.76 4.55 -18.29
CA LYS A 190 -3.58 3.80 -18.75
C LYS A 190 -2.32 4.19 -17.97
N SER A 191 -2.18 5.46 -17.58
CA SER A 191 -1.09 5.90 -16.70
C SER A 191 -1.23 5.29 -15.30
N GLN A 192 -2.43 5.37 -14.71
CA GLN A 192 -2.73 4.74 -13.41
C GLN A 192 -2.40 3.24 -13.41
N ALA A 193 -2.81 2.50 -14.44
CA ALA A 193 -2.53 1.07 -14.58
C ALA A 193 -1.01 0.76 -14.60
N LYS A 194 -0.20 1.61 -15.24
CA LYS A 194 1.26 1.45 -15.24
C LYS A 194 1.87 1.69 -13.86
N THR A 195 1.43 2.74 -13.15
CA THR A 195 1.92 3.06 -11.80
C THR A 195 1.45 2.02 -10.77
N LEU A 196 0.28 1.42 -10.96
CA LEU A 196 -0.23 0.36 -10.08
C LEU A 196 0.56 -0.95 -10.16
N ALA A 197 1.18 -1.26 -11.30
CA ALA A 197 1.91 -2.52 -11.47
C ALA A 197 3.02 -2.76 -10.42
N PRO A 198 3.98 -1.84 -10.20
CA PRO A 198 4.98 -2.02 -9.13
C PRO A 198 4.36 -1.98 -7.73
N VAL A 199 3.32 -1.17 -7.51
CA VAL A 199 2.61 -1.08 -6.23
C VAL A 199 1.98 -2.43 -5.85
N LEU A 200 1.29 -3.07 -6.79
CA LEU A 200 0.70 -4.39 -6.57
C LEU A 200 1.80 -5.46 -6.43
N ASN A 201 2.87 -5.39 -7.22
CA ASN A 201 3.99 -6.33 -7.13
C ASN A 201 4.77 -6.23 -5.79
N ALA A 202 4.62 -5.15 -5.02
CA ALA A 202 5.19 -5.04 -3.68
C ALA A 202 4.75 -6.19 -2.76
N PHE A 203 3.54 -6.71 -2.96
CA PHE A 203 2.98 -7.86 -2.25
C PHE A 203 3.48 -9.22 -2.78
N GLY A 204 4.30 -9.23 -3.83
CA GLY A 204 4.76 -10.45 -4.49
C GLY A 204 3.62 -11.23 -5.14
N ILE A 205 2.75 -10.54 -5.88
CA ILE A 205 1.63 -11.17 -6.59
C ILE A 205 2.14 -12.23 -7.57
N GLU A 206 1.45 -13.37 -7.60
CA GLU A 206 1.78 -14.54 -8.42
C GLU A 206 0.64 -14.90 -9.38
N SER A 207 -0.61 -14.59 -9.01
CA SER A 207 -1.79 -14.82 -9.85
C SER A 207 -2.59 -13.54 -10.12
N VAL A 208 -3.05 -13.38 -11.37
CA VAL A 208 -3.83 -12.23 -11.84
C VAL A 208 -5.15 -12.70 -12.42
N HIS A 209 -6.25 -12.35 -11.74
CA HIS A 209 -7.61 -12.60 -12.17
C HIS A 209 -8.31 -11.28 -12.50
N SER A 210 -9.15 -11.27 -13.53
CA SER A 210 -9.83 -10.05 -13.97
C SER A 210 -11.19 -10.38 -14.56
N SER A 211 -12.18 -9.50 -14.37
CA SER A 211 -13.31 -9.45 -15.30
C SER A 211 -12.78 -9.32 -16.73
N ASP A 212 -13.49 -9.96 -17.65
CA ASP A 212 -13.32 -9.93 -19.10
C ASP A 212 -13.53 -8.55 -19.76
N ALA A 213 -14.11 -7.57 -19.05
CA ALA A 213 -14.28 -6.22 -19.59
C ALA A 213 -12.93 -5.56 -19.92
N THR A 214 -12.84 -4.90 -21.08
CA THR A 214 -11.61 -4.29 -21.61
C THR A 214 -10.92 -3.39 -20.58
N ARG A 215 -11.68 -2.54 -19.87
CA ARG A 215 -11.13 -1.68 -18.80
C ARG A 215 -10.44 -2.45 -17.66
N CYS A 216 -10.95 -3.62 -17.28
CA CYS A 216 -10.35 -4.44 -16.23
C CYS A 216 -9.08 -5.12 -16.74
N LEU A 217 -9.14 -5.73 -17.93
CA LEU A 217 -7.99 -6.36 -18.58
C LEU A 217 -6.85 -5.36 -18.82
N GLU A 218 -7.16 -4.17 -19.33
CA GLU A 218 -6.17 -3.10 -19.53
C GLU A 218 -5.56 -2.60 -18.21
N THR A 219 -6.30 -2.65 -17.10
CA THR A 219 -5.81 -2.21 -15.78
C THR A 219 -4.70 -3.13 -15.27
N VAL A 220 -4.87 -4.45 -15.39
CA VAL A 220 -3.89 -5.42 -14.87
C VAL A 220 -2.83 -5.85 -15.87
N LYS A 221 -2.94 -5.41 -17.13
CA LYS A 221 -2.00 -5.78 -18.20
C LYS A 221 -0.54 -5.47 -17.88
N ALA A 222 -0.27 -4.31 -17.28
CA ALA A 222 1.09 -3.91 -16.90
C ALA A 222 1.66 -4.82 -15.80
N LEU A 223 0.84 -5.20 -14.81
CA LEU A 223 1.20 -6.14 -13.77
C LEU A 223 1.47 -7.54 -14.35
N ALA A 224 0.56 -8.07 -15.17
CA ALA A 224 0.73 -9.38 -15.80
C ALA A 224 2.04 -9.46 -16.62
N LYS A 225 2.34 -8.40 -17.39
CA LYS A 225 3.62 -8.28 -18.11
C LYS A 225 4.84 -8.24 -17.18
N LEU A 226 4.76 -7.50 -16.07
CA LEU A 226 5.84 -7.42 -15.08
C LEU A 226 6.12 -8.78 -14.43
N LEU A 227 5.08 -9.57 -14.17
CA LEU A 227 5.17 -10.89 -13.56
C LEU A 227 5.52 -12.00 -14.56
N GLY A 228 5.36 -11.75 -15.87
CA GLY A 228 5.49 -12.78 -16.90
C GLY A 228 4.39 -13.84 -16.83
N THR A 229 3.18 -13.47 -16.36
CA THR A 229 2.04 -14.37 -16.17
C THR A 229 0.85 -13.96 -17.06
N ASP A 230 -0.06 -14.90 -17.29
CA ASP A 230 -1.31 -14.66 -18.02
C ASP A 230 -2.40 -14.07 -17.12
N ILE A 231 -3.33 -13.33 -17.72
CA ILE A 231 -4.53 -12.85 -17.03
C ILE A 231 -5.61 -13.93 -17.12
N GLN A 232 -6.01 -14.46 -15.97
CA GLN A 232 -7.16 -15.35 -15.87
C GLN A 232 -8.44 -14.53 -16.00
N GLN A 233 -9.15 -14.72 -17.12
CA GLN A 233 -10.41 -14.01 -17.38
C GLN A 233 -11.57 -14.70 -16.67
N GLU A 234 -12.27 -13.94 -15.84
CA GLU A 234 -13.34 -14.42 -14.98
C GLU A 234 -14.67 -13.79 -15.42
N LEU A 235 -15.41 -14.49 -16.30
CA LEU A 235 -16.72 -14.04 -16.79
C LEU A 235 -17.70 -13.78 -15.64
N ASP A 236 -17.63 -14.60 -14.59
CA ASP A 236 -18.44 -14.47 -13.38
C ASP A 236 -18.07 -13.24 -12.53
N LEU A 237 -16.97 -12.52 -12.80
CA LEU A 237 -16.59 -11.31 -12.07
C LEU A 237 -16.94 -10.01 -12.82
N SER A 238 -17.65 -10.12 -13.95
CA SER A 238 -18.14 -9.00 -14.76
C SER A 238 -19.43 -8.39 -14.20
N GLU A 239 -19.76 -7.17 -14.62
CA GLU A 239 -21.08 -6.57 -14.29
C GLU A 239 -22.22 -7.41 -14.90
N GLU A 240 -22.07 -7.87 -16.14
CA GLU A 240 -23.08 -8.69 -16.83
C GLU A 240 -23.26 -10.05 -16.16
N GLY A 241 -22.17 -10.74 -15.78
CA GLY A 241 -22.22 -12.00 -15.06
C GLY A 241 -22.85 -11.85 -13.67
N PHE A 242 -22.58 -10.72 -12.99
CA PHE A 242 -23.19 -10.39 -11.71
C PHE A 242 -24.70 -10.13 -11.83
N GLU A 243 -25.13 -9.37 -12.84
CA GLU A 243 -26.55 -9.13 -13.12
C GLU A 243 -27.31 -10.40 -13.51
N GLN A 244 -26.65 -11.34 -14.18
CA GLN A 244 -27.25 -12.62 -14.58
C GLN A 244 -27.40 -13.61 -13.42
N ASP A 245 -26.35 -13.86 -12.64
CA ASP A 245 -26.40 -14.77 -11.49
C ASP A 245 -25.31 -14.47 -10.44
N GLU A 246 -25.65 -13.63 -9.47
CA GLU A 246 -24.81 -13.31 -8.30
C GLU A 246 -24.27 -14.57 -7.59
N ARG A 247 -24.98 -15.70 -7.60
CA ARG A 247 -24.53 -16.92 -6.91
C ARG A 247 -23.28 -17.51 -7.56
N LYS A 248 -23.10 -17.34 -8.88
CA LYS A 248 -21.88 -17.78 -9.58
C LYS A 248 -20.69 -16.92 -9.18
N VAL A 249 -20.89 -15.60 -9.11
CA VAL A 249 -19.88 -14.63 -8.63
C VAL A 249 -19.40 -15.03 -7.23
N ARG A 250 -20.34 -15.24 -6.31
CA ARG A 250 -20.04 -15.66 -4.93
C ARG A 250 -19.35 -17.02 -4.88
N LYS A 251 -19.79 -17.99 -5.68
CA LYS A 251 -19.16 -19.32 -5.76
C LYS A 251 -17.72 -19.22 -6.27
N ARG A 252 -17.46 -18.44 -7.33
CA ARG A 252 -16.13 -18.25 -7.88
C ARG A 252 -15.22 -17.55 -6.88
N MET A 253 -15.73 -16.52 -6.20
CA MET A 253 -14.97 -15.82 -5.17
C MET A 253 -14.59 -16.73 -4.00
N LYS A 254 -15.47 -17.63 -3.55
CA LYS A 254 -15.15 -18.65 -2.53
C LYS A 254 -13.99 -19.58 -2.94
N GLN A 255 -13.85 -19.87 -4.23
CA GLN A 255 -12.72 -20.67 -4.72
C GLN A 255 -11.43 -19.85 -4.66
N LEU A 256 -11.46 -18.62 -5.19
CA LEU A 256 -10.28 -17.74 -5.21
C LEU A 256 -9.81 -17.37 -3.80
N SER A 257 -10.71 -17.23 -2.83
CA SER A 257 -10.36 -16.93 -1.44
C SER A 257 -9.57 -18.05 -0.77
N LEU A 258 -9.67 -19.29 -1.24
CA LEU A 258 -8.96 -20.46 -0.72
C LEU A 258 -7.64 -20.73 -1.45
N HIS A 259 -7.35 -20.01 -2.54
CA HIS A 259 -6.06 -20.14 -3.22
C HIS A 259 -4.94 -19.54 -2.35
N SER A 260 -3.97 -20.36 -1.96
CA SER A 260 -2.83 -19.99 -1.11
C SER A 260 -1.76 -19.15 -1.82
N GLN A 261 -1.99 -18.73 -3.06
CA GLN A 261 -1.10 -17.86 -3.81
C GLN A 261 -1.47 -16.37 -3.62
N PRO A 262 -0.47 -15.46 -3.55
CA PRO A 262 -0.67 -14.02 -3.63
C PRO A 262 -1.41 -13.64 -4.92
N THR A 263 -2.60 -13.06 -4.78
CA THR A 263 -3.55 -12.92 -5.91
C THR A 263 -4.10 -11.51 -6.03
N VAL A 264 -4.19 -10.99 -7.27
CA VAL A 264 -4.98 -9.78 -7.60
C VAL A 264 -6.25 -10.20 -8.34
N ILE A 265 -7.38 -9.61 -7.96
CA ILE A 265 -8.68 -9.70 -8.63
C ILE A 265 -9.10 -8.30 -9.06
N CYS A 266 -9.16 -8.05 -10.37
CA CYS A 266 -9.67 -6.79 -10.92
C CYS A 266 -11.15 -6.91 -11.31
N SER A 267 -11.99 -6.03 -10.76
CA SER A 267 -13.43 -6.03 -11.01
C SER A 267 -14.02 -4.61 -10.98
N HIS A 268 -15.34 -4.51 -10.84
CA HIS A 268 -16.13 -3.30 -10.97
C HIS A 268 -16.74 -2.89 -9.65
N ARG A 269 -17.00 -1.59 -9.48
CA ARG A 269 -17.63 -1.03 -8.28
C ARG A 269 -18.90 -1.78 -7.83
N PRO A 270 -19.88 -2.10 -8.69
CA PRO A 270 -21.10 -2.79 -8.25
C PRO A 270 -20.88 -4.25 -7.85
N VAL A 271 -19.82 -4.89 -8.34
CA VAL A 271 -19.53 -6.32 -8.08
C VAL A 271 -18.71 -6.49 -6.81
N LEU A 272 -17.82 -5.54 -6.49
CA LEU A 272 -16.93 -5.58 -5.32
C LEU A 272 -17.64 -5.91 -3.99
N PRO A 273 -18.79 -5.30 -3.63
CA PRO A 273 -19.52 -5.68 -2.41
C PRO A 273 -19.78 -7.19 -2.30
N ALA A 274 -20.30 -7.81 -3.36
CA ALA A 274 -20.62 -9.24 -3.35
C ALA A 274 -19.38 -10.13 -3.27
N LEU A 275 -18.23 -9.67 -3.81
CA LEU A 275 -16.95 -10.36 -3.65
C LEU A 275 -16.46 -10.33 -2.21
N MET A 276 -16.55 -9.16 -1.55
CA MET A 276 -16.16 -9.04 -0.14
C MET A 276 -17.08 -9.86 0.76
N ASP A 277 -18.41 -9.81 0.54
CA ASP A 277 -19.35 -10.65 1.29
C ASP A 277 -19.07 -12.15 1.09
N ALA A 278 -18.68 -12.55 -0.12
CA ALA A 278 -18.32 -13.94 -0.38
C ALA A 278 -17.04 -14.35 0.34
N LEU A 279 -16.05 -13.45 0.43
CA LEU A 279 -14.82 -13.64 1.21
C LEU A 279 -15.13 -13.82 2.70
N THR A 280 -15.92 -12.92 3.30
CA THR A 280 -16.27 -12.99 4.73
C THR A 280 -17.16 -14.19 5.05
N GLY A 281 -17.92 -14.69 4.07
CA GLY A 281 -18.63 -15.96 4.19
C GLY A 281 -17.74 -17.20 3.96
N ALA A 282 -16.57 -17.05 3.36
CA ALA A 282 -15.64 -18.14 3.00
C ALA A 282 -14.53 -18.36 4.04
N LEU A 283 -14.06 -17.29 4.66
CA LEU A 283 -12.95 -17.26 5.61
C LEU A 283 -13.41 -16.72 6.97
N ASP A 284 -12.67 -17.03 8.02
CA ASP A 284 -12.85 -16.31 9.28
C ASP A 284 -12.16 -14.94 9.18
N VAL A 285 -12.72 -13.93 9.82
CA VAL A 285 -12.31 -12.53 9.66
C VAL A 285 -12.10 -11.92 11.03
N ASP A 286 -10.84 -11.61 11.33
CA ASP A 286 -10.41 -11.09 12.64
C ASP A 286 -10.09 -9.58 12.57
N VAL A 287 -10.85 -8.85 11.75
CA VAL A 287 -10.68 -7.40 11.57
C VAL A 287 -12.00 -6.66 11.67
N ASP A 288 -11.93 -5.36 11.99
CA ASP A 288 -13.10 -4.49 12.09
C ASP A 288 -13.89 -4.46 10.77
N PRO A 289 -15.21 -4.72 10.80
CA PRO A 289 -16.07 -4.63 9.63
C PRO A 289 -16.02 -3.31 8.85
N ALA A 290 -15.65 -2.19 9.50
CA ALA A 290 -15.58 -0.87 8.87
C ALA A 290 -14.50 -0.77 7.77
N VAL A 291 -13.49 -1.64 7.79
CA VAL A 291 -12.40 -1.64 6.79
C VAL A 291 -12.88 -2.17 5.42
N TRP A 292 -14.06 -2.79 5.35
CA TRP A 292 -14.64 -3.35 4.13
C TRP A 292 -15.40 -2.34 3.25
N ASP A 293 -15.19 -1.02 3.39
CA ASP A 293 -15.82 -0.04 2.48
C ASP A 293 -15.34 -0.25 1.04
N THR A 294 -16.21 -0.84 0.21
CA THR A 294 -15.94 -1.13 -1.21
C THR A 294 -16.21 0.05 -2.13
N LYS A 295 -16.50 1.26 -1.61
CA LYS A 295 -16.60 2.49 -2.39
C LYS A 295 -15.23 2.98 -2.86
N LEU A 296 -14.58 2.15 -3.68
CA LEU A 296 -13.28 2.41 -4.27
C LEU A 296 -13.38 3.40 -5.42
N SER A 297 -12.43 4.34 -5.49
CA SER A 297 -12.15 5.16 -6.67
C SER A 297 -11.55 4.29 -7.78
N PRO A 298 -11.59 4.71 -9.06
CA PRO A 298 -10.93 3.94 -10.11
C PRO A 298 -9.43 3.79 -9.82
N GLY A 299 -8.91 2.57 -9.85
CA GLY A 299 -7.52 2.26 -9.52
C GLY A 299 -7.22 2.11 -8.02
N SER A 300 -8.19 2.36 -7.13
CA SER A 300 -8.07 2.03 -5.71
C SER A 300 -8.28 0.52 -5.48
N PHE A 301 -7.71 -0.01 -4.40
CA PHE A 301 -7.79 -1.41 -4.05
C PHE A 301 -7.85 -1.67 -2.54
N ILE A 302 -8.30 -2.87 -2.18
CA ILE A 302 -8.27 -3.41 -0.82
C ILE A 302 -7.36 -4.64 -0.83
N VAL A 303 -6.55 -4.83 0.21
CA VAL A 303 -5.74 -6.02 0.42
C VAL A 303 -6.26 -6.75 1.64
N ALA A 304 -6.66 -8.01 1.47
CA ALA A 304 -6.95 -8.92 2.58
C ALA A 304 -5.72 -9.81 2.82
N HIS A 305 -5.16 -9.74 4.03
CA HIS A 305 -4.00 -10.52 4.43
C HIS A 305 -4.46 -11.83 5.07
N ARG A 306 -4.28 -12.94 4.35
CA ARG A 306 -4.76 -14.26 4.76
C ARG A 306 -3.66 -15.07 5.42
N VAL A 307 -4.01 -15.85 6.43
CA VAL A 307 -3.17 -16.92 6.98
C VAL A 307 -3.77 -18.27 6.64
N PHE A 308 -2.92 -19.24 6.34
CA PHE A 308 -3.28 -20.61 6.01
C PHE A 308 -2.60 -21.55 7.00
N HIS A 309 -3.37 -22.41 7.65
CA HIS A 309 -2.88 -23.49 8.52
C HIS A 309 -3.40 -24.82 7.99
N GLU A 310 -2.64 -25.90 8.17
CA GLU A 310 -2.95 -27.21 7.56
C GLU A 310 -4.31 -27.78 8.00
N ASP A 311 -4.78 -27.45 9.20
CA ASP A 311 -6.00 -28.02 9.80
C ASP A 311 -7.06 -26.98 10.20
N GLU A 312 -6.88 -25.71 9.83
CA GLU A 312 -7.83 -24.65 10.16
C GLU A 312 -8.38 -23.98 8.90
N ARG A 313 -9.58 -23.41 9.05
CA ARG A 313 -10.13 -22.54 8.04
C ARG A 313 -9.19 -21.33 7.86
N PRO A 314 -8.87 -20.91 6.62
CA PRO A 314 -8.02 -19.74 6.44
C PRO A 314 -8.68 -18.49 7.02
N ARG A 315 -7.86 -17.60 7.56
CA ARG A 315 -8.31 -16.41 8.29
C ARG A 315 -7.79 -15.15 7.64
N VAL A 316 -8.58 -14.08 7.64
CA VAL A 316 -8.11 -12.72 7.32
C VAL A 316 -7.74 -12.03 8.63
N ILE A 317 -6.44 -11.75 8.81
CA ILE A 317 -5.92 -11.16 10.06
C ILE A 317 -5.62 -9.67 9.96
N ALA A 318 -5.57 -9.13 8.74
CA ALA A 318 -5.40 -7.70 8.49
C ALA A 318 -6.05 -7.31 7.15
N VAL A 319 -6.53 -6.09 7.06
CA VAL A 319 -7.04 -5.50 5.82
C VAL A 319 -6.51 -4.08 5.69
N GLU A 320 -6.10 -3.69 4.49
CA GLU A 320 -5.73 -2.32 4.16
C GLU A 320 -6.41 -1.85 2.89
N ARG A 321 -6.70 -0.54 2.84
CA ARG A 321 -7.27 0.12 1.67
C ARG A 321 -6.29 1.15 1.15
N HIS A 322 -6.10 1.13 -0.16
CA HIS A 322 -5.22 2.05 -0.87
C HIS A 322 -6.00 2.77 -1.95
N ASP A 323 -5.92 4.09 -1.92
CA ASP A 323 -6.46 4.90 -2.99
C ASP A 323 -5.45 5.07 -4.12
N ALA A 324 -5.95 5.21 -5.35
CA ALA A 324 -5.09 5.51 -6.49
C ALA A 324 -4.27 6.78 -6.21
N ALA A 325 -2.97 6.75 -6.50
CA ALA A 325 -2.11 7.91 -6.36
C ALA A 325 -2.74 9.12 -7.08
N GLU A 326 -2.80 10.26 -6.39
CA GLU A 326 -3.23 11.52 -6.99
C GLU A 326 -2.18 11.95 -8.01
N SER A 327 -2.53 11.78 -9.29
CA SER A 327 -1.75 12.25 -10.44
C SER A 327 -2.04 13.71 -10.75
#